data_AF-F3QLI9-F1
#
_entry.id   AF-F3QLI9-F1
#
_cell.length_a   1.000
_cell.length_b   1.000
_cell.length_c   1.000
_cell.angle_alpha   90.00
_cell.angle_beta   90.00
_cell.angle_gamma   90.00
#
_symmetry.space_group_name_H-M   'P 1'
#
loop_
_entity.id
_entity.type
_entity.pdbx_description
1 polymer ?
#
loop_
_entity_poly.entity_id
_entity_poly.type
_entity_poly.pdbx_seq_one_letter_code
_entity_poly.pdbx_strand_id
1 'polypeptide(L)'
;MSKYTNGALQVLETADKDINQTFGYTEETNECVFCSTRRESGWVTVEKSGIISKIGEGIAATLGIAAGYLLRDLIVDQAVFQVKEAQLNRIGKTEVRMKDAAGSIFWARLTSKGENRLLIEDIDIEKNFELDGKDLIEEQEREFSRFGMTPSFQ
;
A
#
# COMPACT_ATOMS: atom_id res chain seq x y z
N MET A 1 -47.43 17.19 69.05
CA MET A 1 -46.67 15.99 69.48
C MET A 1 -45.43 15.90 68.61
N SER A 2 -44.22 15.63 69.04
CA SER A 2 -43.52 15.64 70.32
C SER A 2 -42.03 15.65 69.93
N LYS A 3 -41.19 16.25 70.78
CA LYS A 3 -39.71 16.26 70.64
C LYS A 3 -39.12 14.87 70.92
N TYR A 4 -37.79 14.79 70.79
CA TYR A 4 -36.82 13.77 71.22
C TYR A 4 -36.39 12.78 70.09
N THR A 5 -35.19 12.87 69.50
CA THR A 5 -33.83 12.57 69.99
C THR A 5 -33.67 11.22 70.67
N ASN A 6 -33.05 10.24 69.98
CA ASN A 6 -31.79 9.57 70.37
C ASN A 6 -31.62 8.22 69.65
N GLY A 7 -30.41 7.99 69.13
CA GLY A 7 -29.69 6.74 69.42
C GLY A 7 -29.74 5.59 68.40
N ALA A 8 -28.53 5.21 67.97
CA ALA A 8 -28.06 3.85 67.66
C ALA A 8 -28.31 3.25 66.25
N LEU A 9 -27.25 3.30 65.45
CA LEU A 9 -26.59 2.20 64.71
C LEU A 9 -27.43 0.94 64.35
N GLN A 10 -27.55 0.66 63.05
CA GLN A 10 -26.80 -0.42 62.34
C GLN A 10 -27.13 -0.34 60.83
N VAL A 11 -26.20 0.15 60.01
CA VAL A 11 -25.37 -0.58 59.03
C VAL A 11 -26.17 -1.29 57.91
N LEU A 12 -26.20 -0.63 56.76
CA LEU A 12 -26.06 -1.22 55.42
C LEU A 12 -25.09 -0.29 54.69
N GLU A 13 -23.80 -0.50 54.95
CA GLU A 13 -22.84 -0.96 53.93
C GLU A 13 -22.83 -0.06 52.68
N THR A 14 -21.90 0.91 52.74
CA THR A 14 -20.90 1.25 51.72
C THR A 14 -21.38 1.50 50.28
N ALA A 15 -21.02 2.59 49.61
CA ALA A 15 -20.03 3.62 49.88
C ALA A 15 -20.36 4.85 49.04
N ASP A 16 -19.84 5.98 49.50
CA ASP A 16 -19.94 7.31 48.91
C ASP A 16 -19.66 7.35 47.41
N LYS A 17 -20.44 8.18 46.73
CA LYS A 17 -20.17 8.66 45.38
C LYS A 17 -18.87 9.45 45.39
N ASP A 18 -17.80 8.79 44.97
CA ASP A 18 -16.53 9.45 44.72
C ASP A 18 -16.63 10.29 43.43
N ILE A 19 -16.33 11.58 43.54
CA ILE A 19 -16.46 12.60 42.49
C ILE A 19 -15.30 12.51 41.46
N ASN A 20 -14.47 11.48 41.53
CA ASN A 20 -13.33 11.27 40.63
C ASN A 20 -13.58 10.23 39.53
N GLN A 21 -14.72 10.30 38.84
CA GLN A 21 -14.90 9.55 37.59
C GLN A 21 -14.47 10.41 36.40
N THR A 22 -13.18 10.74 36.34
CA THR A 22 -12.58 11.41 35.18
C THR A 22 -12.05 10.33 34.24
N PHE A 23 -12.77 10.17 33.13
CA PHE A 23 -12.39 9.51 31.87
C PHE A 23 -11.08 8.72 31.91
N GLY A 24 -11.20 7.39 32.02
CA GLY A 24 -10.16 6.52 31.51
C GLY A 24 -10.10 6.70 30.01
N TYR A 25 -9.14 7.50 29.51
CA TYR A 25 -8.64 7.26 28.17
C TYR A 25 -7.99 5.89 28.24
N THR A 26 -8.71 4.85 27.82
CA THR A 26 -8.03 3.75 27.14
C THR A 26 -7.34 4.41 25.96
N GLU A 27 -6.08 4.78 26.15
CA GLU A 27 -5.13 4.72 25.05
C GLU A 27 -5.18 3.25 24.61
N GLU A 28 -6.13 2.93 23.73
CA GLU A 28 -5.88 1.93 22.73
C GLU A 28 -4.64 2.45 22.01
N THR A 29 -3.48 2.05 22.52
CA THR A 29 -2.34 1.80 21.66
C THR A 29 -2.83 0.72 20.71
N ASN A 30 -3.58 1.15 19.69
CA ASN A 30 -3.52 0.53 18.38
C ASN A 30 -2.06 0.73 17.97
N GLU A 31 -1.20 -0.08 18.58
CA GLU A 31 0.03 -0.53 17.96
C GLU A 31 -0.48 -1.06 16.63
N CYS A 32 -0.42 -0.20 15.62
CA CYS A 32 -0.48 -0.63 14.25
C CYS A 32 0.66 -1.61 14.17
N VAL A 33 0.34 -2.89 14.32
CA VAL A 33 1.24 -3.96 13.99
C VAL A 33 1.40 -3.77 12.49
N PHE A 34 2.36 -2.95 12.10
CA PHE A 34 2.99 -3.04 10.81
C PHE A 34 3.68 -4.39 10.80
N CYS A 35 2.86 -5.43 10.66
CA CYS A 35 3.28 -6.67 10.06
C CYS A 35 3.84 -6.21 8.72
N SER A 36 5.16 -6.13 8.61
CA SER A 36 5.83 -6.14 7.32
C SER A 36 5.45 -7.48 6.69
N THR A 37 4.23 -7.50 6.15
CA THR A 37 3.64 -8.66 5.51
C THR A 37 4.42 -8.72 4.23
N ARG A 38 5.51 -9.50 4.24
CA ARG A 38 6.33 -9.75 3.08
C ARG A 38 5.41 -10.38 2.05
N ARG A 39 4.81 -9.52 1.22
CA ARG A 39 3.85 -9.91 0.20
C ARG A 39 4.57 -10.87 -0.73
N GLU A 40 3.89 -11.96 -1.06
CA GLU A 40 4.51 -13.02 -1.83
C GLU A 40 4.82 -12.50 -3.23
N SER A 41 6.09 -12.61 -3.62
CA SER A 41 6.48 -12.44 -5.00
C SER A 41 5.91 -13.57 -5.85
N GLY A 42 5.79 -13.32 -7.15
CA GLY A 42 5.31 -14.36 -8.05
C GLY A 42 5.31 -13.92 -9.48
N TRP A 43 4.93 -14.85 -10.36
CA TRP A 43 5.00 -14.63 -11.79
C TRP A 43 3.61 -14.44 -12.39
N VAL A 44 3.56 -13.67 -13.47
CA VAL A 44 2.42 -13.52 -14.35
C VAL A 44 2.87 -13.74 -15.79
N THR A 45 1.97 -14.24 -16.63
CA THR A 45 2.15 -14.22 -18.09
C THR A 45 1.17 -13.21 -18.65
N VAL A 46 1.68 -12.25 -19.42
CA VAL A 46 0.89 -11.13 -19.95
C VAL A 46 0.84 -11.27 -21.47
N GLU A 47 -0.34 -11.20 -22.05
CA GLU A 47 -0.48 -11.22 -23.50
C GLU A 47 -0.06 -9.87 -24.12
N LYS A 48 0.11 -9.84 -25.45
CA LYS A 48 0.35 -8.57 -26.18
C LYS A 48 -0.76 -7.53 -25.96
N SER A 49 -1.97 -7.98 -25.60
CA SER A 49 -3.10 -7.13 -25.24
C SER A 49 -2.95 -6.45 -23.88
N GLY A 50 -1.96 -6.86 -23.07
CA GLY A 50 -1.80 -6.44 -21.68
C GLY A 50 -2.61 -7.25 -20.67
N ILE A 51 -3.35 -8.27 -21.13
CA ILE A 51 -4.16 -9.16 -20.27
C ILE A 51 -3.26 -10.19 -19.62
N ILE A 52 -3.43 -10.40 -18.32
CA ILE A 52 -2.79 -11.48 -17.57
C ILE A 52 -3.47 -12.80 -17.96
N SER A 53 -2.79 -13.65 -18.73
CA SER A 53 -3.31 -14.96 -19.16
C SER A 53 -3.06 -16.07 -18.14
N LYS A 54 -1.99 -15.96 -17.35
CA LYS A 54 -1.64 -16.91 -16.27
C LYS A 54 -1.04 -16.16 -15.11
N ILE A 55 -1.29 -16.64 -13.90
CA ILE A 55 -0.83 -16.03 -12.65
C ILE A 55 -0.46 -17.13 -11.64
N GLY A 56 0.64 -16.93 -10.91
CA GLY A 56 1.02 -17.80 -9.79
C GLY A 56 0.14 -17.56 -8.56
N GLU A 57 -0.16 -18.60 -7.78
CA GLU A 57 -1.08 -18.53 -6.64
C GLU A 57 -0.69 -17.48 -5.59
N GLY A 58 0.60 -17.38 -5.25
CA GLY A 58 1.07 -16.41 -4.24
C GLY A 58 0.86 -14.95 -4.65
N ILE A 59 1.14 -14.61 -5.91
CA ILE A 59 0.91 -13.25 -6.40
C ILE A 59 -0.58 -12.98 -6.68
N ALA A 60 -1.36 -14.01 -7.04
CA ALA A 60 -2.81 -13.89 -7.14
C ALA A 60 -3.44 -13.54 -5.79
N ALA A 61 -3.00 -14.21 -4.71
CA ALA A 61 -3.44 -13.91 -3.34
C ALA A 61 -2.98 -12.51 -2.89
N THR A 62 -1.72 -12.15 -3.13
CA THR A 62 -1.16 -10.83 -2.81
C THR A 62 -1.90 -9.68 -3.49
N LEU A 63 -2.25 -9.85 -4.77
CA LEU A 63 -2.94 -8.83 -5.55
C LEU A 63 -4.46 -8.89 -5.41
N GLY A 64 -5.01 -10.01 -4.93
CA GLY A 64 -6.45 -10.26 -4.88
C GLY A 64 -7.09 -10.37 -6.26
N ILE A 65 -6.38 -10.91 -7.26
CA ILE A 65 -6.83 -10.98 -8.66
C ILE A 65 -6.68 -12.38 -9.25
N ALA A 66 -7.26 -12.56 -10.43
CA ALA A 66 -7.11 -13.77 -11.25
C ALA A 66 -6.61 -13.43 -12.67
N ALA A 67 -6.42 -14.45 -13.51
CA ALA A 67 -6.22 -14.26 -14.94
C ALA A 67 -7.43 -13.54 -15.57
N GLY A 68 -7.20 -12.80 -16.65
CA GLY A 68 -8.20 -11.95 -17.33
C GLY A 68 -8.10 -10.47 -16.96
N TYR A 69 -7.41 -10.12 -15.88
CA TYR A 69 -7.16 -8.73 -15.51
C TYR A 69 -6.12 -8.09 -16.44
N LEU A 70 -6.28 -6.79 -16.70
CA LEU A 70 -5.27 -6.00 -17.40
C LEU A 70 -4.18 -5.58 -16.43
N LEU A 71 -2.91 -5.83 -16.77
CA LEU A 71 -1.78 -5.45 -15.92
C LEU A 71 -1.79 -3.94 -15.61
N ARG A 72 -2.09 -3.10 -16.61
CA ARG A 72 -2.13 -1.64 -16.48
C ARG A 72 -3.16 -1.13 -15.46
N ASP A 73 -4.22 -1.90 -15.22
CA ASP A 73 -5.28 -1.50 -14.27
C ASP A 73 -4.80 -1.66 -12.82
N LEU A 74 -3.77 -2.48 -12.61
CA LEU A 74 -3.08 -2.65 -11.34
C LEU A 74 -2.02 -1.58 -11.11
N ILE A 75 -1.65 -0.81 -12.14
CA ILE A 75 -0.64 0.25 -12.02
C ILE A 75 -1.31 1.54 -11.57
N VAL A 76 -0.72 2.19 -10.57
CA VAL A 76 -1.21 3.47 -10.06
C VAL A 76 -0.90 4.59 -11.05
N ASP A 77 0.35 4.69 -11.49
CA ASP A 77 0.83 5.76 -12.36
C ASP A 77 0.70 5.41 -13.85
N GLN A 78 -0.54 5.35 -14.35
CA GLN A 78 -0.78 4.91 -15.74
C GLN A 78 -0.06 5.75 -16.79
N ALA A 79 0.05 7.07 -16.58
CA ALA A 79 0.75 7.97 -17.52
C ALA A 79 2.26 7.67 -17.58
N VAL A 80 2.87 7.34 -16.44
CA VAL A 80 4.30 7.03 -16.33
C VAL A 80 4.58 5.59 -16.77
N PHE A 81 3.58 4.71 -16.67
CA PHE A 81 3.74 3.30 -16.99
C PHE A 81 4.17 3.05 -18.43
N GLN A 82 3.79 3.88 -19.40
CA GLN A 82 4.27 3.75 -20.78
C GLN A 82 5.80 3.83 -20.88
N VAL A 83 6.41 4.73 -20.12
CA VAL A 83 7.87 4.88 -20.04
C VAL A 83 8.48 3.68 -19.31
N LYS A 84 7.90 3.28 -18.19
CA LYS A 84 8.37 2.12 -17.40
C LYS A 84 8.23 0.80 -18.18
N GLU A 85 7.20 0.65 -19.01
CA GLU A 85 7.01 -0.50 -19.91
C GLU A 85 8.08 -0.54 -21.00
N ALA A 86 8.42 0.61 -21.61
CA ALA A 86 9.53 0.70 -22.54
C ALA A 86 10.87 0.32 -21.88
N GLN A 87 11.10 0.78 -20.63
CA GLN A 87 12.26 0.37 -19.83
C GLN A 87 12.26 -1.12 -19.53
N LEU A 88 11.11 -1.70 -19.15
CA LEU A 88 10.94 -3.13 -18.90
C LEU A 88 11.27 -3.96 -20.14
N ASN A 89 10.82 -3.53 -21.31
CA ASN A 89 11.09 -4.21 -22.59
C ASN A 89 12.56 -4.10 -23.02
N ARG A 90 13.23 -2.98 -22.72
CA ARG A 90 14.62 -2.73 -23.12
C ARG A 90 15.65 -3.32 -22.15
N ILE A 91 15.41 -3.17 -20.85
CA ILE A 91 16.37 -3.49 -19.77
C ILE A 91 15.99 -4.82 -19.09
N GLY A 92 14.73 -5.24 -19.21
CA GLY A 92 14.21 -6.45 -18.56
C GLY A 92 13.78 -6.22 -17.11
N LYS A 93 13.83 -5.00 -16.59
CA LYS A 93 13.36 -4.68 -15.23
C LYS A 93 12.89 -3.22 -15.11
N THR A 94 11.92 -2.98 -14.23
CA THR A 94 11.46 -1.63 -13.85
C THR A 94 10.78 -1.67 -12.48
N GLU A 95 10.71 -0.53 -11.79
CA GLU A 95 9.97 -0.38 -10.53
C GLU A 95 8.68 0.41 -10.79
N VAL A 96 7.58 -0.04 -10.18
CA VAL A 96 6.25 0.55 -10.36
C VAL A 96 5.51 0.60 -9.04
N ARG A 97 4.58 1.54 -8.93
CA ARG A 97 3.53 1.51 -7.92
C ARG A 97 2.35 0.71 -8.43
N MET A 98 1.97 -0.30 -7.66
CA MET A 98 0.82 -1.14 -7.94
C MET A 98 -0.24 -0.96 -6.86
N LYS A 99 -1.48 -1.26 -7.22
CA LYS A 99 -2.62 -1.38 -6.30
C LYS A 99 -3.20 -2.80 -6.38
N ASP A 100 -3.55 -3.34 -5.23
CA ASP A 100 -4.30 -4.60 -5.15
C ASP A 100 -5.81 -4.36 -5.29
N ALA A 101 -6.59 -5.45 -5.34
CA ALA A 101 -8.04 -5.40 -5.42
C ALA A 101 -8.71 -4.75 -4.20
N ALA A 102 -8.04 -4.72 -3.04
CA ALA A 102 -8.51 -4.03 -1.84
C ALA A 102 -8.16 -2.53 -1.85
N GLY A 103 -7.40 -2.06 -2.85
CA GLY A 103 -7.00 -0.67 -3.00
C GLY A 103 -5.71 -0.30 -2.26
N SER A 104 -5.00 -1.26 -1.66
CA SER A 104 -3.71 -0.97 -1.01
C SER A 104 -2.65 -0.72 -2.08
N ILE A 105 -1.87 0.35 -1.90
CA ILE A 105 -0.79 0.72 -2.80
C ILE A 105 0.55 0.23 -2.24
N PHE A 106 1.40 -0.28 -3.12
CA PHE A 106 2.74 -0.75 -2.80
C PHE A 106 3.68 -0.59 -4.00
N TRP A 107 4.96 -0.55 -3.71
CA TRP A 107 6.00 -0.66 -4.74
C TRP A 107 6.24 -2.12 -5.07
N ALA A 108 6.50 -2.38 -6.35
CA ALA A 108 6.95 -3.67 -6.81
C ALA A 108 7.96 -3.50 -7.93
N ARG A 109 8.93 -4.41 -7.99
CA ARG A 109 9.78 -4.56 -9.16
C ARG A 109 9.14 -5.54 -10.12
N LEU A 110 9.00 -5.11 -11.38
CA LEU A 110 8.67 -5.99 -12.50
C LEU A 110 9.98 -6.40 -13.17
N THR A 111 10.20 -7.70 -13.32
CA THR A 111 11.35 -8.26 -14.03
C THR A 111 10.85 -9.17 -15.16
N SER A 112 11.18 -8.85 -16.40
CA SER A 112 10.89 -9.70 -17.55
C SER A 112 11.75 -10.97 -17.52
N LYS A 113 11.12 -12.12 -17.73
CA LYS A 113 11.79 -13.44 -17.78
C LYS A 113 11.73 -14.07 -19.17
N GLY A 114 11.29 -13.33 -20.19
CA GLY A 114 11.06 -13.83 -21.55
C GLY A 114 9.67 -14.46 -21.73
N GLU A 115 9.30 -14.77 -22.97
CA GLU A 115 8.01 -15.42 -23.33
C GLU A 115 6.77 -14.74 -22.73
N ASN A 116 6.81 -13.41 -22.63
CA ASN A 116 5.80 -12.56 -21.99
C ASN A 116 5.54 -12.86 -20.50
N ARG A 117 6.47 -13.55 -19.83
CA ARG A 117 6.43 -13.80 -18.40
C ARG A 117 7.12 -12.67 -17.65
N LEU A 118 6.43 -12.12 -16.67
CA LEU A 118 6.95 -11.15 -15.73
C LEU A 118 7.01 -11.78 -14.34
N LEU A 119 8.07 -11.45 -13.61
CA LEU A 119 8.19 -11.69 -12.18
C LEU A 119 7.87 -10.38 -11.46
N ILE A 120 6.95 -10.43 -10.50
CA ILE A 120 6.61 -9.34 -9.59
C ILE A 120 7.25 -9.68 -8.25
N GLU A 121 8.19 -8.84 -7.81
CA GLU A 121 9.03 -9.10 -6.66
C GLU A 121 9.37 -7.81 -5.92
N ASP A 122 10.08 -7.94 -4.79
CA ASP A 122 10.47 -6.83 -3.91
C ASP A 122 9.28 -5.92 -3.58
N ILE A 123 8.17 -6.56 -3.19
CA ILE A 123 6.92 -5.89 -2.87
C ILE A 123 7.04 -5.21 -1.50
N ASP A 124 6.91 -3.89 -1.49
CA ASP A 124 7.11 -3.07 -0.31
C ASP A 124 6.00 -2.03 -0.18
N ILE A 125 5.33 -2.01 0.98
CA ILE A 125 4.25 -1.07 1.31
C ILE A 125 4.82 0.25 1.85
N GLU A 126 6.03 0.23 2.42
CA GLU A 126 6.63 1.36 3.15
C GLU A 126 7.51 2.26 2.29
N LYS A 127 7.82 1.86 1.05
CA LYS A 127 8.54 2.71 0.09
C LYS A 127 7.69 3.90 -0.41
N ASN A 128 6.96 4.62 0.43
CA ASN A 128 6.51 5.97 0.07
C ASN A 128 7.72 6.92 0.00
N PHE A 129 8.68 6.68 -0.90
CA PHE A 129 9.48 7.77 -1.41
C PHE A 129 8.51 8.63 -2.22
N GLU A 130 8.14 9.77 -1.65
CA GLU A 130 7.76 10.93 -2.46
C GLU A 130 8.94 11.16 -3.41
N LEU A 131 8.90 10.56 -4.60
CA LEU A 131 9.58 11.18 -5.73
C LEU A 131 8.88 12.51 -5.88
N ASP A 132 9.54 13.57 -5.40
CA ASP A 132 9.00 14.89 -5.60
C ASP A 132 8.89 15.11 -7.12
N GLY A 133 8.06 16.06 -7.54
CA GLY A 133 7.88 16.33 -8.97
C GLY A 133 9.19 16.64 -9.71
N LYS A 134 10.29 16.92 -8.99
CA LYS A 134 11.59 17.21 -9.57
C LYS A 134 12.34 15.93 -9.93
N ASP A 135 12.28 14.89 -9.12
CA ASP A 135 12.93 13.61 -9.43
C ASP A 135 12.36 12.98 -10.73
N LEU A 136 11.04 13.12 -10.95
CA LEU A 136 10.38 12.66 -12.17
C LEU A 136 10.79 13.46 -13.41
N ILE A 137 10.97 14.77 -13.26
CA ILE A 137 11.46 15.65 -14.34
C ILE A 137 12.94 15.36 -14.62
N GLU A 138 13.77 15.15 -13.60
CA GLU A 138 15.19 14.81 -13.77
C GLU A 138 15.39 13.46 -14.47
N GLU A 139 14.60 12.43 -14.16
CA GLU A 139 14.63 11.18 -14.93
C GLU A 139 14.22 11.40 -16.39
N GLN A 140 13.18 12.20 -16.62
CA GLN A 140 12.69 12.51 -17.97
C GLN A 140 13.72 13.31 -18.78
N GLU A 141 14.34 14.33 -18.18
CA GLU A 141 15.37 15.19 -18.79
C GLU A 141 16.68 14.42 -19.06
N ARG A 142 17.03 13.48 -18.19
CA ARG A 142 18.20 12.61 -18.38
C ARG A 142 17.97 11.63 -19.54
N GLU A 143 16.75 11.16 -19.74
CA GLU A 143 16.38 10.38 -20.93
C GLU A 143 16.39 11.25 -22.19
N PHE A 144 15.75 12.43 -22.19
CA PHE A 144 15.73 13.37 -23.32
C PHE A 144 17.14 13.77 -23.79
N SER A 145 18.02 14.10 -22.85
CA SER A 145 19.42 14.46 -23.14
C SER A 145 20.21 13.32 -23.78
N ARG A 146 19.89 12.06 -23.44
CA ARG A 146 20.54 10.88 -24.02
C ARG A 146 20.11 10.61 -25.47
N PHE A 147 18.97 11.14 -25.90
CA PHE A 147 18.44 11.02 -27.25
C PHE A 147 18.68 12.27 -28.12
N GLY A 148 19.36 13.31 -27.58
CA GLY A 148 19.61 14.55 -28.31
C GLY A 148 18.34 15.37 -28.59
N MET A 149 17.26 15.13 -27.84
CA MET A 149 16.01 15.88 -27.95
C MET A 149 15.95 16.89 -26.81
N THR A 150 15.97 18.17 -27.14
CA THR A 150 15.67 19.23 -26.16
C THR A 150 14.15 19.30 -25.96
N PRO A 151 13.63 19.20 -24.74
CA PRO A 151 12.22 19.46 -24.51
C PRO A 151 11.95 20.95 -24.72
N SER A 152 11.09 21.29 -25.68
CA SER A 152 10.59 22.66 -25.86
C SER A 152 9.41 22.86 -24.91
N PHE A 153 9.67 23.34 -23.70
CA PHE A 153 8.62 23.94 -22.89
C PHE A 153 8.48 25.41 -23.32
N GLN A 154 7.33 25.73 -23.91
CA GLN A 154 6.92 27.08 -24.28
C GLN A 154 5.96 27.64 -23.23
#